data_AF-A0A9P4NFA0-F1
#
_entry.id   AF-A0A9P4NFA0-F1
#
_cell.length_a   1.000
_cell.length_b   1.000
_cell.length_c   1.000
_cell.angle_alpha   90.00
_cell.angle_beta   90.00
_cell.angle_gamma   90.00
#
_symmetry.space_group_name_H-M   'P 1'
#
loop_
_entity.id
_entity.type
_entity.pdbx_description
1 polymer ?
#
loop_
_entity_poly.entity_id
_entity_poly.type
_entity_poly.pdbx_seq_one_letter_code
_entity_poly.pdbx_strand_id
1 'polypeptide(L)'
;MEQPGVQSRWIRTIVDNGFMKGRREIPASEFSSASAIIQHLTRELMDLPYNPLRWLMRAEMLLKLGYPELALGDCHKASLLLQAALSDNSSLGEKVWLTQDMSLWIKDPVRWDNLESQIFYQEVKDVLIGTEADVWSLIMGALMQAQALGDIQILHSTLKEKTKSDVAFQKLLPMVASCHQEKKVVVESPARQYSPDQRENMLSNGLILTRPYPWMTKAMLERSDRVINGKRSELQMASDSRCELARSEVQNK
;
A
#
# COMPACT_ATOMS: atom_id res chain seq x y z
N MET A 1 10.71 26.18 18.35
CA MET A 1 10.11 25.84 17.04
C MET A 1 8.95 24.91 17.36
N GLU A 2 7.75 25.47 17.50
CA GLU A 2 6.56 24.72 17.91
C GLU A 2 6.19 23.72 16.81
N GLN A 3 6.08 22.44 17.16
CA GLN A 3 5.52 21.45 16.24
C GLN A 3 4.08 21.86 15.94
N PRO A 4 3.71 22.10 14.67
CA PRO A 4 2.34 22.44 14.33
C PRO A 4 1.47 21.23 14.62
N GLY A 5 0.61 21.35 15.64
CA GLY A 5 -0.53 20.48 15.87
C GLY A 5 -0.19 19.02 16.14
N VAL A 6 0.31 18.71 17.34
CA VAL A 6 -0.05 17.44 17.98
C VAL A 6 -1.55 17.51 18.23
N GLN A 7 -2.36 17.18 17.21
CA GLN A 7 -3.78 16.98 17.42
C GLN A 7 -3.90 15.89 18.48
N SER A 8 -4.48 16.24 19.63
CA SER A 8 -4.75 15.35 20.76
C SER A 8 -5.60 14.14 20.39
N ARG A 9 -6.16 14.12 19.16
CA ARG A 9 -6.80 12.98 18.52
C ARG A 9 -6.32 12.88 17.08
N TRP A 10 -5.61 11.80 16.79
CA TRP A 10 -5.24 11.43 15.44
C TRP A 10 -6.43 10.77 14.70
N ILE A 11 -6.59 11.07 13.41
CA ILE A 11 -7.71 10.59 12.59
C ILE A 11 -7.16 9.85 11.34
N ARG A 12 -7.59 8.59 11.16
CA ARG A 12 -7.29 7.72 10.01
C ARG A 12 -7.79 8.30 8.69
N THR A 13 -7.25 7.85 7.56
CA THR A 13 -7.81 8.15 6.22
C THR A 13 -9.00 7.26 5.86
N ILE A 14 -9.32 6.24 6.64
CA ILE A 14 -10.44 5.33 6.38
C ILE A 14 -11.78 5.99 6.74
N VAL A 15 -12.79 5.83 5.86
CA VAL A 15 -14.17 6.25 6.12
C VAL A 15 -14.89 5.21 7.00
N ASP A 16 -15.55 5.65 8.06
CA ASP A 16 -16.48 4.78 8.80
C ASP A 16 -17.83 4.70 8.06
N ASN A 17 -18.11 3.53 7.51
CA ASN A 17 -19.36 3.26 6.80
C ASN A 17 -20.22 2.19 7.50
N GLY A 18 -19.86 1.76 8.71
CA GLY A 18 -20.60 0.74 9.47
C GLY A 18 -20.47 -0.70 8.96
N PHE A 19 -19.95 -0.93 7.75
CA PHE A 19 -19.73 -2.26 7.17
C PHE A 19 -18.52 -2.97 7.80
N MET A 20 -17.51 -2.21 8.24
CA MET A 20 -16.42 -2.70 9.06
C MET A 20 -16.40 -1.95 10.38
N LYS A 21 -16.94 -2.56 11.44
CA LYS A 21 -16.87 -2.06 12.82
C LYS A 21 -15.40 -2.02 13.26
N GLY A 22 -14.73 -0.90 13.03
CA GLY A 22 -13.27 -0.80 13.20
C GLY A 22 -12.78 0.52 13.80
N ARG A 23 -13.65 1.31 14.44
CA ARG A 23 -13.20 2.47 15.24
C ARG A 23 -12.48 2.00 16.50
N ARG A 24 -11.25 1.52 16.34
CA ARG A 24 -10.29 1.57 17.44
C ARG A 24 -9.52 2.87 17.26
N GLU A 25 -9.81 3.87 18.09
CA GLU A 25 -8.85 4.95 18.30
C GLU A 25 -7.49 4.29 18.55
N ILE A 26 -6.45 4.69 17.81
CA ILE A 26 -5.11 4.17 18.06
C ILE A 26 -4.59 4.88 19.30
N PRO A 27 -4.23 4.15 20.37
CA PRO A 27 -3.59 4.75 21.53
C PRO A 27 -2.36 5.57 21.11
N ALA A 28 -2.14 6.72 21.74
CA ALA A 28 -1.01 7.59 21.39
C ALA A 28 0.35 6.87 21.45
N SER A 29 0.50 5.91 22.37
CA SER A 29 1.69 5.05 22.46
C SER A 29 1.87 4.16 21.24
N GLU A 30 0.80 3.52 20.77
CA GLU A 30 0.82 2.69 19.57
C GLU A 30 1.11 3.50 18.31
N PHE A 31 0.51 4.69 18.19
CA PHE A 31 0.81 5.63 17.11
C PHE A 31 2.29 6.03 17.11
N SER A 32 2.81 6.42 18.27
CA SER A 32 4.21 6.86 18.42
C SER A 32 5.19 5.74 18.03
N SER A 33 4.92 4.51 18.50
CA SER A 33 5.75 3.34 18.16
C SER A 33 5.71 3.01 16.67
N ALA A 34 4.51 2.95 16.06
CA ALA A 34 4.39 2.66 14.63
C ALA A 34 5.00 3.77 13.76
N SER A 35 4.82 5.04 14.15
CA SER A 35 5.44 6.18 13.46
C SER A 35 6.97 6.13 13.51
N ALA A 36 7.56 5.81 14.67
CA ALA A 36 9.00 5.64 14.80
C ALA A 36 9.54 4.51 13.90
N ILE A 37 8.81 3.40 13.80
CA ILE A 37 9.16 2.29 12.89
C ILE A 37 9.09 2.75 11.43
N ILE A 38 8.03 3.46 11.02
CA ILE A 38 7.91 3.99 9.64
C ILE A 38 9.07 4.94 9.32
N GLN A 39 9.47 5.81 10.25
CA GLN A 39 10.62 6.72 10.06
C GLN A 39 11.93 5.96 9.91
N HIS A 40 12.13 4.91 10.72
CA HIS A 40 13.31 4.05 10.60
C HIS A 40 13.33 3.31 9.26
N LEU A 41 12.25 2.64 8.88
CA LEU A 41 12.12 1.93 7.60
C LEU A 41 12.27 2.87 6.41
N THR A 42 11.80 4.11 6.51
CA THR A 42 11.98 5.10 5.45
C THR A 42 13.45 5.44 5.24
N ARG A 43 14.26 5.52 6.31
CA ARG A 43 15.71 5.70 6.19
C ARG A 43 16.37 4.48 5.58
N GLU A 44 16.05 3.29 6.06
CA GLU A 44 16.58 2.05 5.49
C GLU A 44 16.23 1.92 4.00
N LEU A 45 15.03 2.34 3.58
CA LEU A 45 14.61 2.32 2.17
C LEU A 45 15.31 3.37 1.30
N MET A 46 15.85 4.44 1.89
CA MET A 46 16.72 5.36 1.13
C MET A 46 18.07 4.70 0.84
N ASP A 47 18.59 3.90 1.77
CA ASP A 47 19.88 3.22 1.64
C ASP A 47 19.77 1.91 0.82
N LEU A 48 18.67 1.18 1.00
CA LEU A 48 18.40 -0.14 0.41
C LEU A 48 17.02 -0.18 -0.28
N PRO A 49 16.82 0.59 -1.37
CA PRO A 49 15.50 0.74 -2.00
C PRO A 49 14.97 -0.53 -2.67
N TYR A 50 15.84 -1.52 -2.90
CA TYR A 50 15.49 -2.78 -3.59
C TYR A 50 15.16 -3.92 -2.63
N ASN A 51 15.07 -3.68 -1.32
CA ASN A 51 14.71 -4.72 -0.35
C ASN A 51 13.17 -4.80 -0.20
N PRO A 52 12.49 -5.84 -0.73
CA PRO A 52 11.03 -5.94 -0.71
C PRO A 52 10.47 -6.10 0.70
N LEU A 53 11.20 -6.74 1.61
CA LEU A 53 10.77 -6.93 3.00
C LEU A 53 10.64 -5.59 3.73
N ARG A 54 11.52 -4.61 3.45
CA ARG A 54 11.42 -3.27 4.06
C ARG A 54 10.20 -2.49 3.58
N TRP A 55 9.83 -2.64 2.31
CA TRP A 55 8.59 -2.10 1.78
C TRP A 55 7.38 -2.75 2.44
N LEU A 56 7.36 -4.09 2.55
CA LEU A 56 6.29 -4.84 3.21
C LEU A 56 6.11 -4.41 4.68
N MET A 57 7.19 -4.40 5.46
CA MET A 57 7.14 -3.98 6.88
C MET A 57 6.61 -2.55 7.04
N ARG A 58 6.95 -1.65 6.11
CA ARG A 58 6.44 -0.28 6.16
C ARG A 58 4.96 -0.23 5.80
N ALA A 59 4.54 -1.00 4.80
CA ALA A 59 3.13 -1.17 4.45
C ALA A 59 2.30 -1.68 5.65
N GLU A 60 2.81 -2.65 6.41
CA GLU A 60 2.11 -3.16 7.60
C GLU A 60 1.89 -2.07 8.64
N MET A 61 2.92 -1.26 8.91
CA MET A 61 2.81 -0.16 9.87
C MET A 61 1.88 0.94 9.37
N LEU A 62 1.91 1.25 8.07
CA LEU A 62 0.97 2.20 7.46
C LEU A 62 -0.47 1.71 7.56
N LEU A 63 -0.71 0.42 7.30
CA LEU A 63 -2.03 -0.19 7.44
C LEU A 63 -2.50 -0.22 8.89
N LYS A 64 -1.59 -0.49 9.84
CA LYS A 64 -1.86 -0.41 11.28
C LYS A 64 -2.27 1.00 11.69
N LEU A 65 -1.61 2.01 11.14
CA LEU A 65 -1.98 3.42 11.22
C LEU A 65 -3.14 3.79 10.29
N GLY A 66 -3.91 2.86 9.74
CA GLY A 66 -5.11 3.18 8.96
C GLY A 66 -4.85 4.09 7.76
N TYR A 67 -3.69 3.91 7.10
CA TYR A 67 -3.33 4.49 5.81
C TYR A 67 -3.27 3.41 4.73
N PRO A 68 -4.39 2.73 4.42
CA PRO A 68 -4.40 1.61 3.49
C PRO A 68 -3.93 2.01 2.09
N GLU A 69 -4.16 3.25 1.66
CA GLU A 69 -3.72 3.75 0.36
C GLU A 69 -2.19 3.86 0.26
N LEU A 70 -1.52 4.26 1.35
CA LEU A 70 -0.06 4.29 1.40
C LEU A 70 0.51 2.88 1.51
N ALA A 71 -0.13 2.02 2.30
CA ALA A 71 0.22 0.62 2.41
C ALA A 71 0.12 -0.09 1.04
N LEU A 72 -0.94 0.15 0.26
CA LEU A 72 -1.09 -0.38 -1.09
C LEU A 72 0.03 0.08 -2.02
N GLY A 73 0.44 1.35 -1.94
CA GLY A 73 1.57 1.87 -2.71
C GLY A 73 2.88 1.15 -2.38
N ASP A 74 3.14 0.88 -1.10
CA ASP A 74 4.32 0.13 -0.66
C ASP A 74 4.24 -1.36 -1.06
N CYS A 75 3.07 -2.00 -0.91
CA CYS A 75 2.85 -3.37 -1.37
C CYS A 75 3.03 -3.51 -2.88
N HIS A 76 2.56 -2.54 -3.66
CA HIS A 76 2.73 -2.55 -5.11
C HIS A 76 4.21 -2.51 -5.48
N LYS A 77 5.00 -1.65 -4.83
CA LYS A 77 6.45 -1.60 -5.03
C LYS A 77 7.13 -2.91 -4.63
N ALA A 78 6.78 -3.47 -3.48
CA ALA A 78 7.31 -4.77 -3.04
C ALA A 78 6.98 -5.87 -4.08
N SER A 79 5.75 -5.90 -4.58
CA SER A 79 5.32 -6.84 -5.61
C SER A 79 6.13 -6.71 -6.90
N LEU A 80 6.39 -5.48 -7.38
CA LEU A 80 7.23 -5.26 -8.57
C LEU A 80 8.67 -5.78 -8.37
N LEU A 81 9.26 -5.53 -7.19
CA LEU A 81 10.59 -6.03 -6.86
C LEU A 81 10.63 -7.56 -6.81
N LEU A 82 9.64 -8.18 -6.18
CA LEU A 82 9.53 -9.64 -6.07
C LEU A 82 9.31 -10.28 -7.43
N GLN A 83 8.43 -9.74 -8.26
CA GLN A 83 8.24 -10.20 -9.63
C GLN A 83 9.56 -10.14 -10.41
N ALA A 84 10.32 -9.04 -10.28
CA ALA A 84 11.60 -8.91 -10.96
C ALA A 84 12.65 -9.93 -10.45
N ALA A 85 12.66 -10.22 -9.15
CA ALA A 85 13.60 -11.17 -8.54
C ALA A 85 13.27 -12.64 -8.82
N LEU A 86 11.99 -12.96 -8.95
CA LEU A 86 11.48 -14.31 -9.21
C LEU A 86 11.32 -14.61 -10.70
N SER A 87 11.42 -13.60 -11.57
CA SER A 87 11.50 -13.75 -13.02
C SER A 87 12.94 -13.96 -13.47
N ASP A 88 13.13 -14.65 -14.60
CA ASP A 88 14.47 -14.94 -15.11
C ASP A 88 15.22 -13.67 -15.55
N ASN A 89 16.47 -13.53 -15.07
CA ASN A 89 17.51 -12.62 -15.56
C ASN A 89 17.10 -11.14 -15.75
N SER A 90 16.43 -10.55 -14.76
CA SER A 90 16.22 -9.10 -14.75
C SER A 90 17.30 -8.36 -13.94
N SER A 91 17.83 -7.26 -14.49
CA SER A 91 18.81 -6.42 -13.79
C SER A 91 18.25 -5.77 -12.52
N LEU A 92 16.93 -5.61 -12.43
CA LEU A 92 16.25 -5.21 -11.21
C LEU A 92 16.22 -6.36 -10.18
N GLY A 93 15.97 -7.59 -10.64
CA GLY A 93 16.01 -8.79 -9.83
C GLY A 93 17.37 -9.02 -9.18
N GLU A 94 18.47 -8.86 -9.92
CA GLU A 94 19.83 -8.97 -9.38
C GLU A 94 20.06 -8.01 -8.20
N LYS A 95 19.53 -6.78 -8.27
CA LYS A 95 19.60 -5.82 -7.17
C LYS A 95 18.78 -6.25 -5.96
N VAL A 96 17.60 -6.83 -6.20
CA VAL A 96 16.76 -7.37 -5.13
C VAL A 96 17.48 -8.51 -4.42
N TRP A 97 18.01 -9.48 -5.18
CA TRP A 97 18.83 -10.58 -4.65
C TRP A 97 19.98 -10.07 -3.81
N LEU A 98 20.82 -9.18 -4.34
CA LEU A 98 21.95 -8.61 -3.61
C LEU A 98 21.51 -7.96 -2.28
N THR A 99 20.47 -7.12 -2.31
CA THR A 99 20.02 -6.43 -1.09
C THR A 99 19.36 -7.37 -0.08
N GLN A 100 18.71 -8.43 -0.54
CA GLN A 100 18.11 -9.44 0.32
C GLN A 100 19.19 -10.33 0.95
N ASP A 101 20.14 -10.80 0.15
CA ASP A 101 21.29 -11.61 0.58
C ASP A 101 22.08 -10.88 1.66
N MET A 102 22.48 -9.64 1.39
CA MET A 102 23.18 -8.80 2.38
C MET A 102 22.37 -8.62 3.65
N SER A 103 21.05 -8.41 3.54
CA SER A 103 20.19 -8.24 4.72
C SER A 103 20.05 -9.52 5.55
N LEU A 104 20.12 -10.70 4.94
CA LEU A 104 20.12 -11.97 5.67
C LEU A 104 21.50 -12.21 6.29
N TRP A 105 22.57 -12.01 5.52
CA TRP A 105 23.95 -12.19 5.96
C TRP A 105 24.27 -11.35 7.20
N ILE A 106 23.94 -10.05 7.18
CA ILE A 106 24.19 -9.13 8.30
C ILE A 106 23.47 -9.55 9.59
N LYS A 107 22.32 -10.22 9.49
CA LYS A 107 21.55 -10.64 10.68
C LYS A 107 22.20 -11.80 11.44
N ASP A 108 22.95 -12.66 10.75
CA ASP A 108 23.55 -13.85 11.35
C ASP A 108 24.80 -14.33 10.58
N PRO A 109 25.87 -13.53 10.54
CA PRO A 109 27.04 -13.81 9.68
C PRO A 109 27.67 -15.17 10.00
N VAL A 110 27.65 -15.59 11.27
CA VAL A 110 28.21 -16.87 11.72
C VAL A 110 27.46 -18.05 11.10
N ARG A 111 26.12 -18.00 11.03
CA ARG A 111 25.35 -19.05 10.36
C ARG A 111 25.69 -19.13 8.88
N TRP A 112 25.74 -17.99 8.21
CA TRP A 112 25.84 -17.93 6.75
C TRP A 112 27.25 -18.21 6.22
N ASP A 113 28.29 -17.84 6.95
CA ASP A 113 29.68 -18.15 6.58
C ASP A 113 29.97 -19.66 6.55
N ASN A 114 29.17 -20.45 7.28
CA ASN A 114 29.29 -21.91 7.35
C ASN A 114 28.31 -22.67 6.44
N LEU A 115 27.46 -21.96 5.70
CA LEU A 115 26.43 -22.56 4.87
C LEU A 115 26.92 -22.74 3.43
N GLU A 116 26.59 -23.88 2.80
CA GLU A 116 26.86 -24.06 1.38
C GLU A 116 26.07 -23.04 0.55
N SER A 117 26.71 -22.44 -0.47
CA SER A 117 26.11 -21.36 -1.28
C SER A 117 24.77 -21.76 -1.92
N GLN A 118 24.58 -23.03 -2.27
CA GLN A 118 23.31 -23.51 -2.83
C GLN A 118 22.18 -23.49 -1.81
N ILE A 119 22.47 -23.85 -0.54
CA ILE A 119 21.49 -23.80 0.53
C ILE A 119 21.16 -22.34 0.85
N PHE A 120 22.17 -21.46 0.93
CA PHE A 120 21.95 -20.02 1.12
C PHE A 120 21.04 -19.43 0.03
N TYR A 121 21.35 -19.71 -1.23
CA TYR A 121 20.54 -19.26 -2.36
C TYR A 121 19.09 -19.74 -2.27
N GLN A 122 18.88 -21.02 -1.90
CA GLN A 122 17.55 -21.57 -1.75
C GLN A 122 16.79 -20.92 -0.58
N GLU A 123 17.45 -20.65 0.55
CA GLU A 123 16.83 -19.97 1.68
C GLU A 123 16.40 -18.53 1.32
N VAL A 124 17.25 -17.79 0.61
CA VAL A 124 16.88 -16.45 0.11
C VAL A 124 15.67 -16.55 -0.82
N LYS A 125 15.67 -17.52 -1.73
CA LYS A 125 14.55 -17.76 -2.65
C LYS A 125 13.25 -18.01 -1.88
N ASP A 126 13.31 -18.85 -0.86
CA ASP A 126 12.17 -19.20 -0.03
C ASP A 126 11.65 -17.98 0.74
N VAL A 127 12.55 -17.11 1.24
CA VAL A 127 12.19 -15.84 1.86
C VAL A 127 11.49 -14.91 0.86
N LEU A 128 11.99 -14.78 -0.38
CA LEU A 128 11.35 -13.96 -1.41
C LEU A 128 9.95 -14.49 -1.77
N ILE A 129 9.80 -15.81 -1.92
CA ILE A 129 8.50 -16.45 -2.19
C ILE A 129 7.53 -16.22 -1.03
N GLY A 130 7.99 -16.41 0.22
CA GLY A 130 7.19 -16.14 1.41
C GLY A 130 6.75 -14.67 1.48
N THR A 131 7.68 -13.75 1.23
CA THR A 131 7.41 -12.30 1.21
C THR A 131 6.37 -11.95 0.13
N GLU A 132 6.37 -12.63 -1.02
CA GLU A 132 5.32 -12.43 -2.03
C GLU A 132 3.93 -12.79 -1.50
N ALA A 133 3.78 -13.93 -0.85
CA ALA A 133 2.51 -14.32 -0.25
C ALA A 133 2.02 -13.27 0.77
N ASP A 134 2.92 -12.81 1.66
CA ASP A 134 2.61 -11.80 2.67
C ASP A 134 2.19 -10.45 2.05
N VAL A 135 2.87 -10.02 0.98
CA VAL A 135 2.48 -8.82 0.21
C VAL A 135 1.06 -8.93 -0.31
N TRP A 136 0.66 -10.07 -0.89
CA TRP A 136 -0.69 -10.24 -1.41
C TRP A 136 -1.75 -10.33 -0.32
N SER A 137 -1.45 -10.98 0.80
CA SER A 137 -2.30 -10.96 2.00
C SER A 137 -2.49 -9.52 2.50
N LEU A 138 -1.43 -8.70 2.51
CA LEU A 138 -1.51 -7.31 2.95
C LEU A 138 -2.25 -6.41 1.95
N ILE A 139 -2.10 -6.63 0.64
CA ILE A 139 -2.89 -5.95 -0.41
C ILE A 139 -4.38 -6.17 -0.16
N MET A 140 -4.80 -7.42 0.06
CA MET A 140 -6.20 -7.73 0.36
C MET A 140 -6.68 -7.00 1.62
N GLY A 141 -5.89 -7.06 2.71
CA GLY A 141 -6.21 -6.36 3.95
C GLY A 141 -6.36 -4.85 3.77
N ALA A 142 -5.49 -4.24 2.97
CA ALA A 142 -5.54 -2.81 2.67
C ALA A 142 -6.73 -2.44 1.77
N LEU A 143 -7.05 -3.22 0.74
CA LEU A 143 -8.25 -3.02 -0.09
C LEU A 143 -9.54 -3.15 0.73
N MET A 144 -9.58 -4.11 1.65
CA MET A 144 -10.72 -4.27 2.57
C MET A 144 -10.88 -3.05 3.48
N GLN A 145 -9.78 -2.55 4.08
CA GLN A 145 -9.81 -1.34 4.90
C GLN A 145 -10.19 -0.10 4.08
N ALA A 146 -9.74 0.00 2.84
CA ALA A 146 -10.11 1.04 1.90
C ALA A 146 -11.52 0.84 1.30
N GLN A 147 -12.25 -0.22 1.65
CA GLN A 147 -13.58 -0.54 1.07
C GLN A 147 -13.56 -0.61 -0.47
N ALA A 148 -12.40 -0.92 -1.04
CA ALA A 148 -12.15 -1.07 -2.47
C ALA A 148 -12.59 -2.47 -2.94
N LEU A 149 -13.85 -2.81 -2.67
CA LEU A 149 -14.38 -4.15 -2.90
C LEU A 149 -14.41 -4.53 -4.39
N GLY A 150 -14.58 -3.54 -5.29
CA GLY A 150 -14.50 -3.75 -6.74
C GLY A 150 -13.10 -4.21 -7.17
N ASP A 151 -12.05 -3.58 -6.67
CA ASP A 151 -10.66 -3.99 -6.95
C ASP A 151 -10.37 -5.42 -6.46
N ILE A 152 -10.92 -5.82 -5.31
CA ILE A 152 -10.78 -7.19 -4.83
C ILE A 152 -11.45 -8.19 -5.78
N GLN A 153 -12.59 -7.83 -6.39
CA GLN A 153 -13.23 -8.69 -7.39
C GLN A 153 -12.38 -8.83 -8.65
N ILE A 154 -11.81 -7.73 -9.14
CA ILE A 154 -10.92 -7.73 -10.30
C ILE A 154 -9.70 -8.62 -10.02
N LEU A 155 -9.14 -8.52 -8.82
CA LEU A 155 -7.94 -9.27 -8.42
C LEU A 155 -8.23 -10.67 -7.86
N HIS A 156 -9.49 -11.12 -7.84
CA HIS A 156 -9.90 -12.33 -7.10
C HIS A 156 -9.08 -13.58 -7.47
N SER A 157 -8.86 -13.83 -8.77
CA SER A 157 -8.07 -14.98 -9.23
C SER A 157 -6.62 -14.90 -8.77
N THR A 158 -6.00 -13.72 -8.91
CA THR A 158 -4.62 -13.47 -8.51
C THR A 158 -4.46 -13.61 -7.00
N LEU A 159 -5.36 -13.02 -6.22
CA LEU A 159 -5.37 -13.14 -4.76
C LEU A 159 -5.50 -14.59 -4.33
N LYS A 160 -6.44 -15.34 -4.92
CA LYS A 160 -6.64 -16.76 -4.61
C LYS A 160 -5.39 -17.59 -4.88
N GLU A 161 -4.73 -17.36 -6.01
CA GLU A 161 -3.51 -18.06 -6.40
C GLU A 161 -2.33 -17.72 -5.45
N LYS A 162 -2.09 -16.42 -5.25
CA LYS A 162 -0.92 -15.93 -4.51
C LYS A 162 -1.02 -16.15 -3.00
N THR A 163 -2.24 -16.27 -2.46
CA THR A 163 -2.49 -16.54 -1.03
C THR A 163 -2.96 -17.97 -0.78
N LYS A 164 -2.65 -18.92 -1.68
CA LYS A 164 -3.12 -20.33 -1.57
C LYS A 164 -2.69 -21.03 -0.27
N SER A 165 -1.54 -20.67 0.28
CA SER A 165 -1.02 -21.19 1.55
C SER A 165 -1.69 -20.56 2.77
N ASP A 166 -2.40 -19.44 2.59
CA ASP A 166 -2.98 -18.67 3.68
C ASP A 166 -4.44 -19.07 3.93
N VAL A 167 -4.60 -20.09 4.78
CA VAL A 167 -5.91 -20.69 5.11
C VAL A 167 -6.88 -19.68 5.73
N ALA A 168 -6.38 -18.71 6.50
CA ALA A 168 -7.23 -17.69 7.09
C ALA A 168 -7.80 -16.78 6.00
N PHE A 169 -6.97 -16.38 5.04
CA PHE A 169 -7.37 -15.50 3.94
C PHE A 169 -8.30 -16.17 2.94
N GLN A 170 -8.10 -17.46 2.63
CA GLN A 170 -9.02 -18.20 1.77
C GLN A 170 -10.45 -18.23 2.32
N LYS A 171 -10.62 -18.20 3.65
CA LYS A 171 -11.93 -18.11 4.30
C LYS A 171 -12.56 -16.72 4.24
N LEU A 172 -11.77 -15.67 4.01
CA LEU A 172 -12.26 -14.29 3.91
C LEU A 172 -12.77 -13.94 2.51
N LEU A 173 -12.29 -14.60 1.45
CA LEU A 173 -12.73 -14.32 0.07
C LEU A 173 -14.26 -14.38 -0.13
N PRO A 174 -14.99 -15.40 0.37
CA PRO A 174 -16.45 -15.43 0.26
C PRO A 174 -17.13 -14.28 1.00
N MET A 175 -16.58 -13.86 2.15
CA MET A 175 -17.11 -12.74 2.94
C MET A 175 -16.99 -11.43 2.14
N VAL A 176 -15.87 -11.21 1.46
CA VAL A 176 -15.68 -10.01 0.63
C VAL A 176 -16.69 -9.97 -0.52
N ALA A 177 -16.96 -11.11 -1.16
CA ALA A 177 -17.99 -11.19 -2.19
C ALA A 177 -19.38 -10.84 -1.65
N SER A 178 -19.72 -11.29 -0.44
CA SER A 178 -20.96 -10.92 0.25
C SER A 178 -21.02 -9.40 0.50
N CYS A 179 -19.96 -8.82 1.06
CA CYS A 179 -19.90 -7.38 1.30
C CYS A 179 -20.04 -6.56 0.01
N HIS A 180 -19.44 -7.00 -1.09
CA HIS A 180 -19.60 -6.33 -2.38
C HIS A 180 -21.04 -6.40 -2.86
N GLN A 181 -21.69 -7.56 -2.73
CA GLN A 181 -23.08 -7.72 -3.11
C GLN A 181 -24.02 -6.86 -2.26
N GLU A 182 -23.78 -6.77 -0.95
CA GLU A 182 -24.52 -5.87 -0.06
C GLU A 182 -24.34 -4.40 -0.47
N LYS A 183 -23.10 -3.97 -0.75
CA LYS A 183 -22.79 -2.64 -1.28
C LYS A 183 -23.55 -2.38 -2.57
N LYS A 184 -23.59 -3.35 -3.48
CA LYS A 184 -24.35 -3.29 -4.74
C LYS A 184 -25.84 -3.08 -4.51
N VAL A 185 -26.47 -3.87 -3.64
CA VAL A 185 -27.90 -3.72 -3.30
C VAL A 185 -28.21 -2.33 -2.75
N VAL A 186 -27.34 -1.78 -1.89
CA VAL A 186 -27.53 -0.44 -1.31
C VAL A 186 -27.38 0.65 -2.37
N VAL A 187 -26.36 0.55 -3.23
CA VAL A 187 -26.08 1.56 -4.28
C VAL A 187 -27.12 1.54 -5.39
N GLU A 188 -27.62 0.35 -5.77
CA GLU A 188 -28.64 0.18 -6.81
C GLU A 188 -30.07 0.36 -6.30
N SER A 189 -30.25 0.62 -5.00
CA SER A 189 -31.56 0.85 -4.41
C SER A 189 -32.29 2.03 -5.08
N PRO A 190 -33.55 1.86 -5.53
CA PRO A 190 -34.35 2.93 -6.13
C PRO A 190 -34.49 4.17 -5.23
N ALA A 191 -34.34 4.01 -3.91
CA ALA A 191 -34.45 5.10 -2.94
C ALA A 191 -33.30 6.12 -3.01
N ARG A 192 -32.13 5.77 -3.57
CA ARG A 192 -30.93 6.62 -3.52
C ARG A 192 -30.75 7.57 -4.71
N GLN A 193 -31.58 7.44 -5.76
CA GLN A 193 -31.62 8.32 -6.94
C GLN A 193 -30.23 8.64 -7.57
N TYR A 194 -29.28 7.71 -7.51
CA TYR A 194 -27.97 7.90 -8.15
C TYR A 194 -28.04 7.71 -9.66
N SER A 195 -27.29 8.54 -10.40
CA SER A 195 -27.06 8.32 -11.84
C SER A 195 -26.26 7.03 -12.08
N PRO A 196 -26.28 6.46 -13.31
CA PRO A 196 -25.45 5.30 -13.64
C PRO A 196 -23.97 5.49 -13.30
N ASP A 197 -23.39 6.62 -13.71
CA ASP A 197 -21.98 6.95 -13.44
C ASP A 197 -21.69 7.06 -11.94
N GLN A 198 -22.63 7.60 -11.14
CA GLN A 198 -22.48 7.67 -9.69
C GLN A 198 -22.49 6.27 -9.07
N ARG A 199 -23.35 5.37 -9.54
CA ARG A 199 -23.40 3.98 -9.05
C ARG A 199 -22.12 3.23 -9.38
N GLU A 200 -21.66 3.35 -10.63
CA GLU A 200 -20.40 2.74 -11.06
C GLU A 200 -19.24 3.25 -10.20
N ASN A 201 -19.11 4.57 -10.06
CA ASN A 201 -18.08 5.18 -9.21
C ASN A 201 -18.17 4.72 -7.74
N MET A 202 -19.38 4.59 -7.18
CA MET A 202 -19.52 4.12 -5.81
C MET A 202 -19.14 2.65 -5.65
N LEU A 203 -19.35 1.81 -6.67
CA LEU A 203 -19.02 0.39 -6.62
C LEU A 203 -17.53 0.15 -6.87
N SER A 204 -16.96 0.83 -7.86
CA SER A 204 -15.55 0.70 -8.24
C SER A 204 -14.61 1.32 -7.24
N ASN A 205 -14.93 2.49 -6.71
CA ASN A 205 -14.00 3.21 -5.83
C ASN A 205 -14.08 2.73 -4.37
N GLY A 206 -12.92 2.75 -3.73
CA GLY A 206 -12.79 2.68 -2.28
C GLY A 206 -13.29 3.94 -1.57
N LEU A 207 -13.28 3.89 -0.24
CA LEU A 207 -13.66 4.97 0.65
C LEU A 207 -12.44 5.42 1.46
N ILE A 208 -11.67 6.33 0.88
CA ILE A 208 -10.51 6.97 1.52
C ILE A 208 -10.78 8.47 1.61
N LEU A 209 -10.53 9.04 2.78
CA LEU A 209 -10.59 10.46 3.05
C LEU A 209 -9.33 11.13 2.53
N THR A 210 -9.48 12.02 1.56
CA THR A 210 -8.40 12.91 1.13
C THR A 210 -8.12 13.93 2.22
N ARG A 211 -7.08 13.68 3.04
CA ARG A 211 -6.68 14.57 4.14
C ARG A 211 -5.15 14.66 4.22
N PRO A 212 -4.60 15.78 4.71
CA PRO A 212 -3.18 15.89 5.01
C PRO A 212 -2.71 14.80 5.98
N TYR A 213 -1.58 14.17 5.70
CA TYR A 213 -0.95 13.27 6.67
C TYR A 213 -0.32 14.06 7.83
N PRO A 214 -0.21 13.47 9.04
CA PRO A 214 0.35 14.17 10.21
C PRO A 214 1.79 14.66 10.01
N TRP A 215 2.55 14.02 9.12
CA TRP A 215 3.93 14.40 8.81
C TRP A 215 4.04 15.36 7.61
N MET A 216 2.93 15.76 6.98
CA MET A 216 2.98 16.75 5.91
C MET A 216 3.20 18.14 6.48
N THR A 217 4.25 18.81 6.01
CA THR A 217 4.43 20.25 6.27
C THR A 217 3.48 21.06 5.39
N LYS A 218 3.20 22.32 5.74
CA LYS A 218 2.39 23.22 4.91
C LYS A 218 2.94 23.32 3.47
N ALA A 219 4.26 23.33 3.32
CA ALA A 219 4.92 23.34 2.02
C ALA A 219 4.68 22.07 1.18
N MET A 220 4.28 20.94 1.79
CA MET A 220 3.93 19.71 1.08
C MET A 220 2.47 19.66 0.64
N LEU A 221 1.61 20.49 1.22
CA LEU A 221 0.17 20.60 0.88
C LEU A 221 -0.05 21.38 -0.41
N GLU A 222 0.92 22.20 -0.79
CA GLU A 222 0.90 23.00 -2.01
C GLU A 222 2.01 22.53 -2.95
N ARG A 223 1.78 22.63 -4.25
CA ARG A 223 2.84 22.44 -5.25
C ARG A 223 3.26 23.82 -5.74
N SER A 224 4.57 24.08 -5.74
CA SER A 224 5.08 25.36 -6.26
C SER A 224 4.79 25.50 -7.75
N ASP A 225 4.62 26.73 -8.22
CA ASP A 225 4.43 27.02 -9.65
C ASP A 225 5.56 26.44 -10.50
N ARG A 226 6.79 26.46 -9.97
CA ARG A 226 7.95 25.87 -10.63
C ARG A 226 7.76 24.37 -10.90
N VAL A 227 7.28 23.60 -9.93
CA VAL A 227 7.07 22.15 -10.08
C VAL A 227 5.92 21.87 -11.04
N ILE A 228 4.82 22.60 -10.92
CA ILE A 228 3.65 22.46 -11.79
C ILE A 228 4.02 22.77 -13.24
N ASN A 229 4.71 23.88 -13.48
CA ASN A 229 5.09 24.29 -14.83
C ASN A 229 6.10 23.30 -15.44
N GLY A 230 7.07 22.82 -14.66
CA GLY A 230 7.99 21.78 -15.12
C GLY A 230 7.27 20.49 -15.55
N LYS A 231 6.35 19.99 -14.73
CA LYS A 231 5.58 18.78 -15.05
C LYS A 231 4.57 18.98 -16.17
N ARG A 232 4.01 20.19 -16.32
CA ARG A 232 3.16 20.53 -17.47
C ARG A 232 3.95 20.42 -18.77
N SER A 233 5.17 20.96 -18.82
CA SER A 233 6.03 20.83 -20.00
C SER A 233 6.40 19.38 -20.30
N GLU A 234 6.79 18.60 -19.27
CA GLU A 234 7.08 17.15 -19.44
C GLU A 234 5.87 16.38 -19.97
N LEU A 235 4.67 16.62 -19.42
CA LEU A 235 3.44 15.93 -19.85
C LEU A 235 3.04 16.32 -21.27
N GLN A 236 3.14 17.61 -21.62
CA GLN A 236 2.88 18.07 -22.99
C GLN A 236 3.83 17.44 -24.00
N MET A 237 5.12 17.33 -23.66
CA MET A 237 6.11 16.65 -24.50
C MET A 237 5.79 15.16 -24.63
N ALA A 238 5.50 14.47 -23.53
CA ALA A 238 5.25 13.03 -23.54
C ALA A 238 3.92 12.63 -24.20
N SER A 239 2.95 13.55 -24.25
CA SER A 239 1.61 13.29 -24.79
C SER A 239 1.40 13.82 -26.21
N ASP A 240 2.41 14.42 -26.85
CA ASP A 240 2.29 15.19 -28.09
C ASP A 240 1.19 16.28 -27.98
N SER A 241 1.20 17.00 -26.86
CA SER A 241 0.23 18.06 -26.54
C SER A 241 -1.24 17.60 -26.46
N ARG A 242 -1.51 16.29 -26.35
CA ARG A 242 -2.88 15.76 -26.20
C ARG A 242 -3.41 15.83 -24.77
N CYS A 243 -2.55 16.07 -23.79
CA CYS A 243 -2.94 16.17 -22.38
C CYS A 243 -2.59 17.55 -21.81
N GLU A 244 -3.46 18.07 -20.96
CA GLU A 244 -3.24 19.31 -20.20
C GLU A 244 -3.21 19.02 -18.68
N LEU A 245 -2.30 19.70 -17.97
CA LEU A 245 -2.23 19.67 -16.52
C LEU A 245 -3.00 20.87 -15.93
N ALA A 246 -4.21 20.61 -15.43
CA ALA A 246 -5.03 21.57 -14.70
C ALA A 246 -4.78 21.48 -13.18
N ARG A 247 -4.83 22.62 -12.47
CA ARG A 247 -4.84 22.63 -11.01
C ARG A 247 -6.24 22.24 -10.53
N SER A 248 -6.34 21.24 -9.67
CA SER A 248 -7.53 20.98 -8.88
C SER A 248 -7.30 21.43 -7.44
N GLU A 249 -8.28 22.13 -6.86
CA GLU A 249 -8.31 22.43 -5.43
C GLU A 249 -9.22 21.43 -4.75
N VAL A 250 -8.71 20.70 -3.75
CA VAL A 250 -9.54 19.93 -2.84
C VAL A 250 -10.15 20.94 -1.87
N GLN A 251 -11.37 21.42 -2.17
CA GLN A 251 -12.10 22.27 -1.24
C GLN A 251 -12.38 21.46 0.04
N ASN A 252 -11.78 21.88 1.17
CA ASN A 252 -12.23 21.44 2.49
C ASN A 252 -13.68 21.93 2.67
N LYS A 253 -14.66 21.04 2.54
CA LYS A 253 -16.00 21.22 3.08
C LYS A 253 -16.13 20.46 4.38
#